data_AF-A0A1B1YBT3-F1
#
_entry.id   AF-A0A1B1YBT3-F1
#
_cell.length_a   1.000
_cell.length_b   1.000
_cell.length_c   1.000
_cell.angle_alpha   90.00
_cell.angle_beta   90.00
_cell.angle_gamma   90.00
#
_symmetry.space_group_name_H-M   'P 1'
#
loop_
_entity.id
_entity.type
_entity.pdbx_description
1 polymer ?
#
loop_
_entity_poly.entity_id
_entity_poly.type
_entity_poly.pdbx_seq_one_letter_code
_entity_poly.pdbx_strand_id
1 'polypeptide(L)'
;MKRVKILLLLLTVTLFLTSCGKTETAKLSDTSSPNVTETKLTTVVPAVEASQNVETSKEAPQKEESTDQRTEKAEKAVASIKAEDLQTVKDSIHQMHEALDQLLTYGGIKKYVSQDDETWKVFTDPQSGLTAQFTSTVNELLPLIGDENLKLDLQTFQRFMEIASEKRLSISLAYAHRVIHDLDYWVFNSDADTDDVRDYWGATATLHGKAGNPYYYWLESKAYETHQNTNQGKK
;
A
#
# COMPACT_ATOMS: atom_id res chain seq x y z
N MET A 1 7.25 -39.52 -21.02
CA MET A 1 7.00 -38.25 -21.74
C MET A 1 5.51 -38.11 -22.00
N LYS A 2 4.80 -37.32 -21.19
CA LYS A 2 3.35 -37.08 -21.33
C LYS A 2 3.16 -35.56 -21.44
N ARG A 3 2.73 -35.10 -22.61
CA ARG A 3 2.26 -33.74 -22.86
C ARG A 3 0.77 -33.70 -22.55
N VAL A 4 0.32 -32.85 -21.62
CA VAL A 4 -1.11 -32.56 -21.45
C VAL A 4 -1.30 -31.07 -21.14
N LYS A 5 -1.65 -30.34 -22.20
CA LYS A 5 -2.65 -29.27 -22.31
C LYS A 5 -2.75 -28.27 -21.15
N ILE A 6 -2.14 -27.11 -21.34
CA ILE A 6 -2.50 -25.87 -20.64
C ILE A 6 -3.81 -25.36 -21.26
N LEU A 7 -4.87 -25.37 -20.44
CA LEU A 7 -6.18 -24.84 -20.78
C LEU A 7 -6.16 -23.33 -20.49
N LEU A 8 -6.14 -22.55 -21.57
CA LEU A 8 -6.23 -21.10 -21.55
C LEU A 8 -7.66 -20.70 -21.19
N LEU A 9 -7.90 -20.28 -19.95
CA LEU A 9 -9.19 -19.76 -19.50
C LEU A 9 -9.19 -18.23 -19.69
N LEU A 10 -9.51 -17.77 -20.89
CA LEU A 10 -9.90 -16.37 -21.13
C LEU A 10 -11.27 -16.16 -20.47
N LEU A 11 -11.31 -15.47 -19.33
CA LEU A 11 -12.57 -15.00 -18.75
C LEU A 11 -12.85 -13.59 -19.29
N THR A 12 -13.89 -13.50 -20.09
CA THR A 12 -14.44 -12.31 -20.72
C THR A 12 -15.18 -11.44 -19.68
N VAL A 13 -14.61 -10.30 -19.31
CA VAL A 13 -15.32 -9.26 -18.56
C VAL A 13 -16.26 -8.55 -19.53
N THR A 14 -17.56 -8.83 -19.40
CA THR A 14 -18.60 -8.20 -20.21
C THR A 14 -19.08 -6.93 -19.50
N LEU A 15 -18.79 -5.77 -20.08
CA LEU A 15 -19.36 -4.48 -19.70
C LEU A 15 -20.90 -4.53 -19.72
N PHE A 16 -21.53 -4.19 -18.59
CA PHE A 16 -22.91 -3.71 -18.55
C PHE A 16 -22.91 -2.23 -18.20
N LEU A 17 -22.95 -1.38 -19.23
CA LEU A 17 -23.35 0.02 -19.12
C LEU A 17 -24.80 0.14 -19.58
N THR A 18 -25.73 0.31 -18.64
CA THR A 18 -26.99 1.04 -18.85
C THR A 18 -27.64 1.33 -17.50
N SER A 19 -27.78 2.60 -17.13
CA SER A 19 -29.08 3.26 -17.22
C SER A 19 -29.06 4.64 -16.57
N CYS A 20 -29.56 5.59 -17.35
CA CYS A 20 -29.90 6.96 -17.01
C CYS A 20 -30.97 7.02 -15.91
N GLY A 21 -30.87 7.98 -14.99
CA GLY A 21 -31.89 8.29 -13.99
C GLY A 21 -31.77 9.73 -13.52
N LYS A 22 -32.81 10.51 -13.79
CA LYS A 22 -32.91 11.98 -13.68
C LYS A 22 -32.96 12.49 -12.23
N THR A 23 -32.40 13.69 -12.11
CA THR A 23 -32.67 14.81 -11.18
C THR A 23 -33.84 14.70 -10.20
N GLU A 24 -33.55 14.98 -8.92
CA GLU A 24 -34.47 15.67 -8.01
C GLU A 24 -33.71 16.73 -7.20
N THR A 25 -34.06 17.99 -7.46
CA THR A 25 -33.69 19.18 -6.68
C THR A 25 -34.45 19.18 -5.36
N ALA A 26 -33.76 18.97 -4.24
CA ALA A 26 -34.30 19.19 -2.90
C ALA A 26 -33.85 20.55 -2.35
N LYS A 27 -34.86 21.29 -1.87
CA LYS A 27 -34.82 22.64 -1.29
C LYS A 27 -33.79 22.81 -0.18
N LEU A 28 -33.08 23.93 -0.22
CA LEU A 28 -32.52 24.60 0.96
C LEU A 28 -33.68 25.00 1.88
N SER A 29 -33.59 24.60 3.15
CA SER A 29 -34.35 25.18 4.25
C SER A 29 -33.37 25.85 5.22
N ASP A 30 -33.53 27.16 5.36
CA ASP A 30 -33.00 28.00 6.42
C ASP A 30 -33.28 27.41 7.80
N THR A 31 -32.24 27.28 8.63
CA THR A 31 -32.37 27.32 10.08
C THR A 31 -31.18 28.06 10.70
N SER A 32 -31.40 29.36 10.91
CA SER A 32 -31.05 30.14 12.10
C SER A 32 -29.86 29.67 12.95
N SER A 33 -28.78 30.47 12.89
CA SER A 33 -27.74 30.53 13.91
C SER A 33 -28.30 31.02 15.27
N PRO A 34 -27.99 30.33 16.38
CA PRO A 34 -28.05 30.94 17.70
C PRO A 34 -26.66 31.41 18.15
N ASN A 35 -26.55 32.74 18.20
CA ASN A 35 -25.95 33.55 19.27
C ASN A 35 -24.75 32.97 20.04
N VAL A 36 -23.57 33.50 19.73
CA VAL A 36 -22.33 33.38 20.49
C VAL A 36 -22.51 34.10 21.83
N THR A 37 -22.41 33.36 22.94
CA THR A 37 -22.23 33.95 24.27
C THR A 37 -20.78 33.74 24.67
N GLU A 38 -19.99 34.82 24.68
CA GLU A 38 -18.66 34.87 25.25
C GLU A 38 -18.71 34.53 26.75
N THR A 39 -18.17 33.38 27.13
CA THR A 39 -17.84 33.10 28.53
C THR A 39 -16.33 33.14 28.67
N LYS A 40 -15.86 34.28 29.19
CA LYS A 40 -14.49 34.52 29.65
C LYS A 40 -14.22 33.63 30.86
N LEU A 41 -13.51 32.52 30.66
CA LEU A 41 -12.97 31.70 31.74
C LEU A 41 -11.45 31.90 31.81
N THR A 42 -11.02 32.62 32.83
CA THR A 42 -9.62 32.76 33.22
C THR A 42 -9.20 31.49 33.95
N THR A 43 -8.50 30.59 33.26
CA THR A 43 -7.84 29.45 33.91
C THR A 43 -6.37 29.78 34.12
N VAL A 44 -6.01 29.86 35.40
CA VAL A 44 -4.64 30.00 35.90
C VAL A 44 -3.89 28.70 35.62
N VAL A 45 -2.83 28.78 34.82
CA VAL A 45 -1.89 27.67 34.58
C VAL A 45 -0.78 27.76 35.64
N PRO A 46 -0.56 26.74 36.50
CA PRO A 46 0.69 26.64 37.22
C PRO A 46 1.76 26.07 36.30
N ALA A 47 2.88 26.79 36.22
CA ALA A 47 4.09 26.39 35.52
C ALA A 47 4.63 25.09 36.12
N VAL A 48 4.61 24.02 35.31
CA VAL A 48 5.38 22.79 35.58
C VAL A 48 6.62 22.88 34.72
N GLU A 49 7.77 22.95 35.38
CA GLU A 49 9.10 23.00 34.78
C GLU A 49 9.33 21.79 33.88
N ALA A 50 9.48 22.08 32.58
CA ALA A 50 9.89 21.12 31.58
C ALA A 50 11.42 20.97 31.63
N SER A 51 11.89 19.87 32.22
CA SER A 51 13.28 19.42 32.06
C SER A 51 13.37 18.60 30.78
N GLN A 52 13.54 19.29 29.65
CA GLN A 52 13.79 18.70 28.35
C GLN A 52 15.30 18.43 28.19
N ASN A 53 15.71 17.20 28.46
CA ASN A 53 17.00 16.70 28.00
C ASN A 53 16.79 16.11 26.59
N VAL A 54 16.75 16.98 25.58
CA VAL A 54 16.74 16.58 24.16
C VAL A 54 18.18 16.28 23.77
N GLU A 55 18.59 15.03 24.01
CA GLU A 55 19.80 14.48 23.43
C GLU A 55 19.57 14.40 21.91
N THR A 56 20.09 15.41 21.22
CA THR A 56 20.05 15.54 19.77
C THR A 56 20.95 14.46 19.20
N SER A 57 20.38 13.29 18.91
CA SER A 57 21.02 12.25 18.12
C SER A 57 21.31 12.84 16.74
N LYS A 58 22.59 13.01 16.42
CA LYS A 58 23.06 13.34 15.07
C LYS A 58 22.75 12.14 14.18
N GLU A 59 21.56 12.15 13.58
CA GLU A 59 21.23 11.29 12.46
C GLU A 59 22.17 11.67 11.31
N ALA A 60 23.05 10.74 10.94
CA ALA A 60 23.97 10.93 9.83
C ALA A 60 23.15 11.19 8.55
N PRO A 61 23.54 12.16 7.69
CA PRO A 61 22.81 12.43 6.46
C PRO A 61 22.82 11.17 5.59
N GLN A 62 21.64 10.59 5.36
CA GLN A 62 21.48 9.54 4.36
C GLN A 62 21.86 10.15 3.01
N LYS A 63 22.93 9.62 2.43
CA LYS A 63 23.44 10.04 1.13
C LYS A 63 22.36 9.71 0.09
N GLU A 64 21.66 10.72 -0.43
CA GLU A 64 20.67 10.53 -1.49
C GLU A 64 21.30 9.77 -2.65
N GLU A 65 20.73 8.60 -2.95
CA GLU A 65 21.17 7.74 -4.04
C GLU A 65 20.74 8.35 -5.39
N SER A 66 21.65 8.40 -6.37
CA SER A 66 21.33 9.05 -7.65
C SER A 66 20.29 8.25 -8.45
N THR A 67 19.56 8.93 -9.34
CA THR A 67 18.59 8.29 -10.25
C THR A 67 19.25 7.23 -11.13
N ASP A 68 20.49 7.45 -11.56
CA ASP A 68 21.26 6.48 -12.37
C ASP A 68 21.51 5.18 -11.60
N GLN A 69 21.85 5.27 -10.31
CA GLN A 69 22.08 4.10 -9.46
C GLN A 69 20.80 3.28 -9.22
N ARG A 70 19.65 3.96 -9.08
CA ARG A 70 18.36 3.28 -8.95
C ARG A 70 17.95 2.57 -10.23
N THR A 71 18.17 3.20 -11.38
CA THR A 71 17.89 2.62 -12.70
C THR A 71 18.73 1.37 -12.93
N GLU A 72 20.03 1.41 -12.64
CA GLU A 72 20.92 0.25 -12.77
C GLU A 72 20.47 -0.93 -11.88
N LYS A 73 20.04 -0.66 -10.65
CA LYS A 73 19.51 -1.70 -9.74
C LYS A 73 18.20 -2.30 -10.27
N ALA A 74 17.29 -1.47 -10.79
CA ALA A 74 16.05 -1.92 -11.39
C ALA A 74 16.31 -2.83 -12.60
N GLU A 75 17.14 -2.38 -13.55
CA GLU A 75 17.52 -3.16 -14.73
C GLU A 75 18.14 -4.49 -14.36
N LYS A 76 19.06 -4.51 -13.38
CA LYS A 76 19.68 -5.74 -12.89
C LYS A 76 18.66 -6.71 -12.27
N ALA A 77 17.72 -6.20 -11.47
CA ALA A 77 16.68 -7.03 -10.87
C ALA A 77 15.73 -7.61 -11.93
N VAL A 78 15.31 -6.78 -12.90
CA VAL A 78 14.46 -7.21 -14.02
C VAL A 78 15.17 -8.24 -14.90
N ALA A 79 16.46 -8.07 -15.15
CA ALA A 79 17.28 -9.03 -15.91
C ALA A 79 17.43 -10.41 -15.24
N SER A 80 17.04 -10.55 -13.96
CA SER A 80 16.99 -11.84 -13.28
C SER A 80 15.80 -12.72 -13.70
N ILE A 81 14.81 -12.14 -14.39
CA ILE A 81 13.61 -12.82 -14.89
C ILE A 81 13.88 -13.25 -16.33
N LYS A 82 13.40 -14.44 -16.70
CA LYS A 82 13.51 -14.91 -18.09
C LYS A 82 12.65 -14.06 -19.02
N ALA A 83 13.11 -13.87 -20.26
CA ALA A 83 12.40 -13.06 -21.24
C ALA A 83 10.96 -13.55 -21.50
N GLU A 84 10.73 -14.86 -21.51
CA GLU A 84 9.40 -15.45 -21.68
C GLU A 84 8.43 -15.21 -20.50
N ASP A 85 8.96 -14.96 -19.30
CA ASP A 85 8.19 -14.77 -18.08
C ASP A 85 7.99 -13.29 -17.73
N LEU A 86 8.84 -12.40 -18.27
CA LEU A 86 8.90 -10.99 -17.91
C LEU A 86 7.55 -10.27 -18.06
N GLN A 87 6.85 -10.47 -19.18
CA GLN A 87 5.57 -9.79 -19.40
C GLN A 87 4.52 -10.24 -18.38
N THR A 88 4.47 -11.53 -18.05
CA THR A 88 3.57 -12.07 -17.03
C THR A 88 3.82 -11.43 -15.67
N VAL A 89 5.10 -11.28 -15.28
CA VAL A 89 5.47 -10.63 -14.01
C VAL A 89 5.06 -9.15 -14.02
N LYS A 90 5.38 -8.42 -15.10
CA LYS A 90 5.00 -7.01 -15.27
C LYS A 90 3.50 -6.79 -15.16
N ASP A 91 2.72 -7.55 -15.92
CA ASP A 91 1.26 -7.41 -15.96
C ASP A 91 0.63 -7.75 -14.61
N SER A 92 1.16 -8.75 -13.90
CA SER A 92 0.64 -9.14 -12.59
C SER A 92 0.91 -8.06 -11.53
N ILE A 93 2.09 -7.46 -11.54
CA ILE A 93 2.44 -6.35 -10.63
C ILE A 93 1.58 -5.12 -10.92
N HIS A 94 1.45 -4.75 -12.19
CA HIS A 94 0.61 -3.65 -12.62
C HIS A 94 -0.86 -3.87 -12.22
N GLN A 95 -1.41 -5.07 -12.40
CA GLN A 95 -2.79 -5.38 -12.01
C GLN A 95 -3.01 -5.28 -10.48
N MET A 96 -2.07 -5.75 -9.68
CA MET A 96 -2.15 -5.60 -8.22
C MET A 96 -2.07 -4.14 -7.80
N HIS A 97 -1.22 -3.35 -8.47
CA HIS A 97 -1.12 -1.91 -8.26
C HIS A 97 -2.44 -1.19 -8.60
N GLU A 98 -2.97 -1.37 -9.81
CA GLU A 98 -4.25 -0.78 -10.26
C GLU A 98 -5.42 -1.12 -9.33
N ALA A 99 -5.50 -2.37 -8.88
CA ALA A 99 -6.54 -2.81 -7.95
C ALA A 99 -6.45 -2.09 -6.59
N LEU A 100 -5.24 -1.83 -6.08
CA LEU A 100 -5.05 -1.05 -4.87
C LEU A 100 -5.26 0.45 -5.10
N ASP A 101 -4.82 0.99 -6.24
CA ASP A 101 -5.04 2.39 -6.60
C ASP A 101 -6.54 2.72 -6.57
N GLN A 102 -7.35 1.94 -7.29
CA GLN A 102 -8.80 2.09 -7.36
C GLN A 102 -9.50 2.09 -5.98
N LEU A 103 -8.96 1.37 -5.01
CA LEU A 103 -9.54 1.26 -3.66
C LEU A 103 -9.03 2.32 -2.70
N LEU A 104 -7.76 2.71 -2.81
CA LEU A 104 -7.05 3.43 -1.76
C LEU A 104 -6.80 4.90 -2.10
N THR A 105 -6.67 5.27 -3.37
CA THR A 105 -6.38 6.66 -3.75
C THR A 105 -7.63 7.54 -3.77
N TYR A 106 -7.43 8.83 -4.02
CA TYR A 106 -8.48 9.86 -3.93
C TYR A 106 -9.26 9.85 -2.60
N GLY A 107 -8.58 9.47 -1.50
CA GLY A 107 -9.16 9.37 -0.17
C GLY A 107 -9.91 8.07 0.12
N GLY A 108 -9.91 7.10 -0.81
CA GLY A 108 -10.54 5.79 -0.66
C GLY A 108 -10.07 5.03 0.58
N ILE A 109 -8.80 5.17 0.95
CA ILE A 109 -8.22 4.56 2.16
C ILE A 109 -8.97 4.92 3.45
N LYS A 110 -9.64 6.09 3.51
CA LYS A 110 -10.41 6.52 4.69
C LYS A 110 -11.60 5.61 5.01
N LYS A 111 -12.07 4.82 4.04
CA LYS A 111 -13.13 3.82 4.23
C LYS A 111 -12.69 2.68 5.16
N TYR A 112 -11.39 2.45 5.28
CA TYR A 112 -10.81 1.33 6.03
C TYR A 112 -10.27 1.76 7.42
N VAL A 113 -10.76 2.86 7.98
CA VAL A 113 -10.35 3.32 9.33
C VAL A 113 -11.06 2.52 10.42
N SER A 114 -12.34 2.19 10.22
CA SER A 114 -13.10 1.37 11.16
C SER A 114 -12.80 -0.10 10.94
N GLN A 115 -12.48 -0.82 12.02
CA GLN A 115 -12.23 -2.26 11.94
C GLN A 115 -13.53 -3.05 11.74
N ASP A 116 -14.68 -2.60 12.22
CA ASP A 116 -15.92 -3.40 12.13
C ASP A 116 -16.70 -3.17 10.83
N ASP A 117 -16.13 -2.42 9.89
CA ASP A 117 -16.80 -2.05 8.64
C ASP A 117 -16.82 -3.22 7.63
N GLU A 118 -17.98 -3.40 6.99
CA GLU A 118 -18.21 -4.40 5.95
C GLU A 118 -17.36 -4.17 4.69
N THR A 119 -16.85 -2.96 4.48
CA THR A 119 -15.90 -2.62 3.41
C THR A 119 -14.65 -3.50 3.42
N TRP A 120 -14.23 -4.01 4.58
CA TRP A 120 -13.10 -4.94 4.69
C TRP A 120 -13.31 -6.28 3.95
N LYS A 121 -14.55 -6.65 3.62
CA LYS A 121 -14.85 -7.89 2.88
C LYS A 121 -14.14 -7.97 1.54
N VAL A 122 -13.86 -6.85 0.89
CA VAL A 122 -13.07 -6.82 -0.35
C VAL A 122 -11.68 -7.46 -0.18
N PHE A 123 -11.10 -7.40 1.02
CA PHE A 123 -9.82 -8.02 1.34
C PHE A 123 -9.97 -9.37 2.05
N THR A 124 -10.98 -9.51 2.92
CA THR A 124 -11.09 -10.67 3.84
C THR A 124 -11.96 -11.82 3.33
N ASP A 125 -12.73 -11.63 2.24
CA ASP A 125 -13.61 -12.68 1.75
C ASP A 125 -12.82 -13.95 1.37
N PRO A 126 -13.15 -15.15 1.92
CA PRO A 126 -12.36 -16.35 1.69
C PRO A 126 -12.39 -16.89 0.25
N GLN A 127 -13.38 -16.51 -0.55
CA GLN A 127 -13.57 -17.01 -1.92
C GLN A 127 -13.09 -16.01 -2.97
N SER A 128 -13.19 -14.72 -2.66
CA SER A 128 -13.01 -13.62 -3.62
C SER A 128 -12.24 -12.44 -3.06
N GLY A 129 -11.74 -12.51 -1.82
CA GLY A 129 -10.99 -11.44 -1.19
C GLY A 129 -9.65 -11.22 -1.88
N LEU A 130 -9.30 -9.94 -2.08
CA LEU A 130 -8.06 -9.54 -2.75
C LEU A 130 -6.81 -10.07 -2.04
N THR A 131 -6.83 -10.22 -0.70
CA THR A 131 -5.68 -10.77 0.02
C THR A 131 -5.35 -12.18 -0.46
N ALA A 132 -6.34 -13.07 -0.57
CA ALA A 132 -6.11 -14.44 -1.03
C ALA A 132 -5.67 -14.48 -2.50
N GLN A 133 -6.28 -13.64 -3.35
CA GLN A 133 -5.92 -13.53 -4.77
C GLN A 133 -4.47 -13.06 -4.93
N PHE A 134 -4.09 -11.96 -4.29
CA PHE A 134 -2.74 -11.40 -4.35
C PHE A 134 -1.70 -12.36 -3.76
N THR A 135 -2.01 -13.05 -2.66
CA THR A 135 -1.13 -14.10 -2.12
C THR A 135 -0.92 -15.23 -3.14
N SER A 136 -1.96 -15.67 -3.85
CA SER A 136 -1.82 -16.68 -4.90
C SER A 136 -0.91 -16.17 -6.02
N THR A 137 -1.18 -14.96 -6.54
CA THR A 137 -0.38 -14.33 -7.58
C THR A 137 1.08 -14.21 -7.17
N VAL A 138 1.38 -13.70 -5.97
CA VAL A 138 2.76 -13.59 -5.47
C VAL A 138 3.45 -14.96 -5.45
N ASN A 139 2.79 -16.00 -4.93
CA ASN A 139 3.37 -17.35 -4.90
C ASN A 139 3.67 -17.91 -6.30
N GLU A 140 2.88 -17.53 -7.31
CA GLU A 140 3.13 -17.88 -8.71
C GLU A 140 4.30 -17.10 -9.33
N LEU A 141 4.50 -15.84 -8.93
CA LEU A 141 5.58 -14.98 -9.44
C LEU A 141 6.95 -15.29 -8.82
N LEU A 142 7.00 -15.61 -7.52
CA LEU A 142 8.26 -15.89 -6.80
C LEU A 142 9.22 -16.87 -7.50
N PRO A 143 8.77 -18.01 -8.07
CA PRO A 143 9.67 -18.94 -8.77
C PRO A 143 10.20 -18.41 -10.11
N LEU A 144 9.61 -17.35 -10.66
CA LEU A 144 10.02 -16.73 -11.94
C LEU A 144 11.15 -15.70 -11.77
N ILE A 145 11.39 -15.27 -10.53
CA ILE A 145 12.31 -14.18 -10.21
C ILE A 145 13.62 -14.77 -9.67
N GLY A 146 14.76 -14.30 -10.20
CA GLY A 146 16.08 -14.68 -9.71
C GLY A 146 16.62 -13.77 -8.60
N ASP A 147 16.25 -12.48 -8.62
CA ASP A 147 16.74 -11.48 -7.68
C ASP A 147 16.07 -11.60 -6.30
N GLU A 148 16.88 -11.71 -5.25
CA GLU A 148 16.40 -11.93 -3.89
C GLU A 148 15.76 -10.69 -3.25
N ASN A 149 16.18 -9.48 -3.64
CA ASN A 149 15.55 -8.26 -3.13
C ASN A 149 14.16 -8.07 -3.76
N LEU A 150 14.01 -8.39 -5.05
CA LEU A 150 12.73 -8.34 -5.73
C LEU A 150 11.73 -9.38 -5.16
N LYS A 151 12.20 -10.59 -4.84
CA LYS A 151 11.38 -11.57 -4.09
C LYS A 151 10.97 -11.03 -2.72
N LEU A 152 11.92 -10.42 -2.00
CA LEU A 152 11.66 -9.84 -0.69
C LEU A 152 10.59 -8.75 -0.77
N ASP A 153 10.57 -7.94 -1.82
CA ASP A 153 9.55 -6.90 -2.01
C ASP A 153 8.16 -7.50 -2.23
N LEU A 154 8.02 -8.53 -3.07
CA LEU A 154 6.74 -9.23 -3.25
C LEU A 154 6.26 -9.93 -1.97
N GLN A 155 7.18 -10.53 -1.21
CA GLN A 155 6.86 -11.13 0.10
C GLN A 155 6.46 -10.07 1.13
N THR A 156 7.11 -8.90 1.10
CA THR A 156 6.78 -7.76 1.96
C THR A 156 5.38 -7.22 1.64
N PHE A 157 5.07 -7.05 0.35
CA PHE A 157 3.74 -6.71 -0.13
C PHE A 157 2.69 -7.72 0.34
N GLN A 158 2.91 -9.02 0.08
CA GLN A 158 2.02 -10.10 0.52
C GLN A 158 1.79 -10.02 2.03
N ARG A 159 2.86 -9.85 2.81
CA ARG A 159 2.76 -9.78 4.27
C ARG A 159 1.93 -8.60 4.74
N PHE A 160 2.07 -7.43 4.12
CA PHE A 160 1.23 -6.29 4.43
C PHE A 160 -0.24 -6.52 4.10
N MET A 161 -0.54 -7.19 2.98
CA MET A 161 -1.91 -7.56 2.60
C MET A 161 -2.54 -8.54 3.60
N GLU A 162 -1.78 -9.53 4.07
CA GLU A 162 -2.21 -10.46 5.13
C GLU A 162 -2.50 -9.71 6.43
N ILE A 163 -1.57 -8.87 6.88
CA ILE A 163 -1.73 -8.06 8.09
C ILE A 163 -2.96 -7.17 7.99
N ALA A 164 -3.11 -6.48 6.85
CA ALA A 164 -4.25 -5.61 6.61
C ALA A 164 -5.56 -6.38 6.73
N SER A 165 -5.64 -7.58 6.14
CA SER A 165 -6.83 -8.43 6.17
C SER A 165 -7.13 -8.98 7.57
N GLU A 166 -6.12 -9.58 8.22
CA GLU A 166 -6.24 -10.22 9.53
C GLU A 166 -6.58 -9.21 10.64
N LYS A 167 -5.90 -8.05 10.61
CA LYS A 167 -5.98 -7.05 11.68
C LYS A 167 -6.85 -5.85 11.32
N ARG A 168 -7.39 -5.81 10.10
CA ARG A 168 -8.16 -4.69 9.58
C ARG A 168 -7.42 -3.36 9.78
N LEU A 169 -6.16 -3.34 9.36
CA LEU A 169 -5.21 -2.27 9.62
C LEU A 169 -4.90 -1.49 8.34
N SER A 170 -5.52 -0.31 8.19
CA SER A 170 -5.39 0.52 6.97
C SER A 170 -3.98 1.01 6.69
N ILE A 171 -3.15 1.24 7.72
CA ILE A 171 -1.74 1.61 7.48
C ILE A 171 -0.97 0.50 6.75
N SER A 172 -1.31 -0.78 6.99
CA SER A 172 -0.74 -1.89 6.24
C SER A 172 -1.19 -1.90 4.78
N LEU A 173 -2.43 -1.50 4.47
CA LEU A 173 -2.87 -1.31 3.09
C LEU A 173 -2.06 -0.21 2.39
N ALA A 174 -1.81 0.91 3.09
CA ALA A 174 -0.97 1.97 2.55
C ALA A 174 0.44 1.47 2.24
N TYR A 175 1.03 0.66 3.13
CA TYR A 175 2.38 0.13 2.93
C TYR A 175 2.44 -0.91 1.82
N ALA A 176 1.45 -1.83 1.73
CA ALA A 176 1.32 -2.72 0.58
C ALA A 176 1.25 -1.92 -0.73
N HIS A 177 0.41 -0.88 -0.77
CA HIS A 177 0.26 -0.04 -1.95
C HIS A 177 1.57 0.63 -2.36
N ARG A 178 2.32 1.19 -1.42
CA ARG A 178 3.61 1.84 -1.72
C ARG A 178 4.65 0.86 -2.27
N VAL A 179 4.73 -0.35 -1.70
CA VAL A 179 5.64 -1.39 -2.20
C VAL A 179 5.29 -1.75 -3.64
N ILE A 180 4.03 -2.06 -3.94
CA ILE A 180 3.64 -2.49 -5.29
C ILE A 180 3.73 -1.36 -6.32
N HIS A 181 3.43 -0.12 -5.91
CA HIS A 181 3.58 1.06 -6.75
C HIS A 181 5.05 1.31 -7.13
N ASP A 182 5.96 1.23 -6.16
CA ASP A 182 7.39 1.38 -6.45
C ASP A 182 7.91 0.23 -7.33
N LEU A 183 7.39 -0.98 -7.17
CA LEU A 183 7.69 -2.07 -8.11
C LEU A 183 7.18 -1.75 -9.52
N ASP A 184 5.92 -1.34 -9.68
CA ASP A 184 5.33 -1.06 -10.99
C ASP A 184 6.07 0.09 -11.70
N TYR A 185 6.18 1.24 -11.06
CA TYR A 185 6.68 2.45 -11.69
C TYR A 185 8.19 2.61 -11.67
N TRP A 186 8.88 2.12 -10.65
CA TRP A 186 10.30 2.40 -10.44
C TRP A 186 11.21 1.18 -10.63
N VAL A 187 10.65 -0.04 -10.69
CA VAL A 187 11.41 -1.26 -11.04
C VAL A 187 11.06 -1.75 -12.44
N PHE A 188 9.78 -1.96 -12.74
CA PHE A 188 9.38 -2.58 -14.00
C PHE A 188 9.13 -1.61 -15.15
N ASN A 189 8.88 -0.33 -14.84
CA ASN A 189 8.66 0.74 -15.81
C ASN A 189 9.57 1.95 -15.53
N SER A 190 10.79 1.70 -15.05
CA SER A 190 11.78 2.73 -14.69
C SER A 190 12.26 3.59 -15.87
N ASP A 191 12.10 3.08 -17.09
CA ASP A 191 12.46 3.70 -18.36
C ASP A 191 11.30 4.45 -19.03
N ALA A 192 10.09 4.34 -18.47
CA ALA A 192 8.92 4.96 -19.07
C ALA A 192 8.94 6.48 -18.84
N ASP A 193 9.25 7.18 -19.93
CA ASP A 193 9.27 8.63 -20.07
C ASP A 193 7.83 9.17 -19.96
N THR A 194 7.34 9.37 -18.73
CA THR A 194 6.02 9.96 -18.50
C THR A 194 6.18 11.25 -17.73
N ASP A 195 5.73 12.34 -18.35
CA ASP A 195 5.55 13.68 -17.75
C ASP A 195 4.60 13.69 -16.53
N ASP A 196 4.02 12.55 -16.15
CA ASP A 196 3.26 12.37 -14.92
C ASP A 196 4.19 12.23 -13.72
N VAL A 197 3.89 12.99 -12.66
CA VAL A 197 4.58 12.92 -11.37
C VAL A 197 4.31 11.55 -10.75
N ARG A 198 5.17 10.58 -11.06
CA ARG A 198 5.24 9.32 -10.33
C ARG A 198 5.89 9.62 -9.00
N ASP A 199 5.15 9.47 -7.91
CA ASP A 199 5.74 9.65 -6.58
C ASP A 199 6.72 8.51 -6.31
N TYR A 200 7.91 8.81 -5.80
CA TYR A 200 8.83 7.78 -5.31
C TYR A 200 8.71 7.66 -3.80
N TRP A 201 8.40 6.46 -3.29
CA TRP A 201 8.25 6.26 -1.84
C TRP A 201 9.40 5.52 -1.16
N GLY A 202 10.37 5.02 -1.93
CA GLY A 202 11.50 4.27 -1.41
C GLY A 202 11.09 3.01 -0.63
N ALA A 203 10.04 2.35 -1.09
CA ALA A 203 9.41 1.23 -0.40
C ALA A 203 10.00 -0.14 -0.76
N THR A 204 10.95 -0.20 -1.69
CA THR A 204 11.49 -1.44 -2.23
C THR A 204 12.94 -1.70 -1.79
N ALA A 205 13.20 -2.93 -1.37
CA ALA A 205 14.52 -3.47 -1.14
C ALA A 205 15.28 -3.62 -2.46
N THR A 206 14.61 -3.80 -3.61
CA THR A 206 15.27 -3.79 -4.92
C THR A 206 16.07 -2.51 -5.13
N LEU A 207 15.51 -1.35 -4.79
CA LEU A 207 16.15 -0.06 -5.03
C LEU A 207 17.07 0.37 -3.88
N HIS A 208 16.76 0.04 -2.63
CA HIS A 208 17.52 0.51 -1.47
C HIS A 208 18.32 -0.56 -0.72
N GLY A 209 18.15 -1.83 -1.10
CA GLY A 209 18.60 -2.96 -0.31
C GLY A 209 17.77 -3.17 0.96
N LYS A 210 17.84 -4.38 1.51
CA LYS A 210 17.11 -4.77 2.72
C LYS A 210 17.31 -3.81 3.90
N ALA A 211 18.55 -3.34 4.13
CA ALA A 211 18.88 -2.44 5.23
C ALA A 211 18.45 -0.97 5.00
N GLY A 212 18.10 -0.63 3.76
CA GLY A 212 17.58 0.71 3.41
C GLY A 212 16.06 0.79 3.37
N ASN A 213 15.35 -0.34 3.48
CA ASN A 213 13.89 -0.39 3.36
C ASN A 213 13.21 -0.16 4.73
N PRO A 214 12.58 0.99 4.98
CA PRO A 214 11.95 1.30 6.28
C PRO A 214 10.73 0.40 6.57
N TYR A 215 10.09 -0.14 5.55
CA TYR A 215 8.90 -0.98 5.69
C TYR A 215 9.26 -2.39 6.19
N TYR A 216 10.44 -2.89 5.82
CA TYR A 216 10.97 -4.14 6.36
C TYR A 216 11.24 -4.02 7.87
N TYR A 217 11.84 -2.92 8.31
CA TYR A 217 12.02 -2.65 9.74
C TYR A 217 10.70 -2.49 10.48
N TRP A 218 9.67 -1.92 9.85
CA TRP A 218 8.34 -1.87 10.46
C TRP A 218 7.81 -3.28 10.75
N LEU A 219 7.95 -4.22 9.79
CA LEU A 219 7.54 -5.61 9.97
C LEU A 219 8.35 -6.33 11.07
N GLU A 220 9.65 -6.07 11.18
CA GLU A 220 10.51 -6.69 12.19
C GLU A 220 10.43 -6.03 13.58
N SER A 221 10.06 -4.75 13.65
CA SER A 221 10.00 -4.01 14.91
C SER A 221 8.77 -4.42 15.73
N LYS A 222 8.95 -4.48 17.06
CA LYS A 222 7.87 -4.72 18.05
C LYS A 222 6.71 -3.71 18.00
N ALA A 223 6.72 -2.71 17.11
CA ALA A 223 5.59 -1.84 16.85
C ALA A 223 4.35 -2.61 16.35
N TYR A 224 4.54 -3.78 15.73
CA TYR A 224 3.45 -4.72 15.41
C TYR A 224 2.75 -5.29 16.66
N GLU A 225 3.45 -5.37 17.80
CA GLU A 225 2.89 -5.78 19.10
C GLU A 225 2.17 -4.61 19.79
N THR A 226 2.60 -3.36 19.61
CA THR A 226 2.04 -2.21 20.36
C THR A 226 0.66 -1.79 19.87
N HIS A 227 0.36 -1.91 18.56
CA HIS A 227 -0.99 -1.68 18.03
C HIS A 227 -2.03 -2.73 18.49
N GLN A 228 -1.60 -3.87 19.06
CA GLN A 228 -2.51 -4.84 19.66
C GLN A 228 -3.02 -4.39 21.05
N ASN A 229 -2.17 -3.69 21.82
CA ASN A 229 -2.46 -3.40 23.23
C ASN A 229 -3.27 -2.12 23.46
N THR A 230 -3.32 -1.19 22.50
CA THR A 230 -4.10 0.06 22.68
C THR A 230 -5.59 -0.07 22.37
N ASN A 231 -6.02 -1.15 21.70
CA ASN A 231 -7.44 -1.35 21.31
C ASN A 231 -8.16 -2.49 22.04
N GLN A 232 -7.47 -3.28 22.86
CA GLN A 232 -8.12 -4.26 23.75
C GLN A 232 -8.52 -3.67 25.13
N GLY A 233 -8.23 -2.39 25.37
CA GLY A 233 -8.51 -1.70 26.64
C GLY A 233 -9.83 -0.93 26.71
N LYS A 234 -10.76 -1.12 25.76
CA LYS A 234 -12.12 -0.56 25.82
C LYS A 234 -13.16 -1.67 25.67
N LYS A 235 -13.36 -2.43 26.74
CA LYS A 235 -14.61 -3.16 27.01
C LYS A 235 -15.08 -2.79 28.40
#